data_AF-A0AAN0NC61-F1
#
_entry.id   AF-A0AAN0NC61-F1
#
_cell.length_a   1.000
_cell.length_b   1.000
_cell.length_c   1.000
_cell.angle_alpha   90.00
_cell.angle_beta   90.00
_cell.angle_gamma   90.00
#
_symmetry.space_group_name_H-M   'P 1'
#
loop_
_entity.id
_entity.type
_entity.pdbx_description
1 polymer ?
#
loop_
_entity_poly.entity_id
_entity_poly.type
_entity_poly.pdbx_seq_one_letter_code
_entity_poly.pdbx_strand_id
1 'polypeptide(L)'
;MGDHILENGKALEINVTSEDGNTQNVYRITPKIEDSNRLKSLELDELTFDFNPEIFNYDVQIPNATVSSILQRIPFDHEATVNITGNGYLRKGKKYSVNYG
;
A
#
# COMPACT_ATOMS: atom_id res chain seq x y z
N MET A 1 7.68 -0.28 24.33
CA MET A 1 7.69 -1.37 23.33
C MET A 1 7.55 -0.69 21.98
N GLY A 2 8.47 -0.98 21.05
CA GLY A 2 8.41 -0.42 19.70
C GLY A 2 7.46 -1.24 18.83
N ASP A 3 6.88 -0.60 17.82
CA ASP A 3 6.12 -1.31 16.81
C ASP A 3 7.08 -2.18 15.98
N HIS A 4 6.78 -3.46 15.84
CA HIS A 4 7.52 -4.37 14.97
C HIS A 4 6.71 -4.60 13.69
N ILE A 5 7.28 -4.20 12.55
CA ILE A 5 6.71 -4.50 11.23
C ILE A 5 6.96 -5.98 10.95
N LEU A 6 5.91 -6.70 10.59
CA LEU A 6 5.96 -8.09 10.17
C LEU A 6 6.08 -8.15 8.64
N GLU A 7 7.14 -8.79 8.13
CA GLU A 7 7.36 -9.00 6.70
C GLU A 7 6.96 -10.43 6.33
N ASN A 8 6.32 -10.63 5.16
CA ASN A 8 5.80 -11.93 4.75
C ASN A 8 6.93 -12.97 4.68
N GLY A 9 6.74 -14.14 5.29
CA GLY A 9 7.74 -15.21 5.30
C GLY A 9 9.00 -14.94 6.14
N LYS A 10 9.15 -13.77 6.75
CA LYS A 10 10.29 -13.44 7.62
C LYS A 10 9.96 -13.74 9.07
N ALA A 11 10.72 -14.65 9.67
CA ALA A 11 10.52 -15.04 11.06
C ALA A 11 10.91 -13.89 12.01
N LEU A 12 9.98 -13.52 12.89
CA LEU A 12 10.27 -12.75 14.10
C LEU A 12 10.70 -13.70 15.21
N GLU A 13 11.85 -13.43 15.82
CA GLU A 13 12.38 -14.18 16.95
C GLU A 13 12.21 -13.41 18.25
N ILE A 14 11.57 -14.05 19.22
CA ILE A 14 11.34 -13.50 20.56
C ILE A 14 12.13 -14.36 21.55
N ASN A 15 13.18 -13.78 22.11
CA ASN A 15 14.01 -14.41 23.13
C ASN A 15 13.47 -14.05 24.51
N VAL A 16 13.13 -15.07 25.30
CA VAL A 16 12.69 -14.92 26.69
C VAL A 16 13.71 -15.58 27.58
N THR A 17 14.40 -14.77 28.38
CA THR A 17 15.35 -15.23 29.40
C THR A 17 14.66 -15.21 30.76
N SER A 18 14.80 -16.30 31.53
CA SER A 18 14.34 -16.36 32.92
C SER A 18 15.05 -15.34 33.81
N GLU A 19 14.45 -15.01 34.96
CA GLU A 19 15.03 -14.08 35.93
C GLU A 19 16.45 -14.47 36.36
N ASP A 20 16.71 -15.78 36.47
CA ASP A 20 18.03 -16.30 36.86
C ASP A 20 19.08 -16.28 35.72
N GLY A 21 18.70 -15.84 34.51
CA GLY A 21 19.57 -15.73 33.34
C GLY A 21 19.91 -17.06 32.65
N ASN A 22 19.56 -18.20 33.25
CA ASN A 22 20.07 -19.51 32.82
C ASN A 22 19.13 -20.24 31.87
N THR A 23 17.83 -19.96 31.92
CA THR A 23 16.84 -20.57 31.03
C THR A 23 16.47 -19.59 29.94
N GLN A 24 16.59 -20.02 28.68
CA GLN A 24 16.21 -19.23 27.52
C GLN A 24 15.24 -20.00 26.65
N ASN A 25 14.15 -19.35 26.27
CA ASN A 25 13.19 -19.85 25.30
C ASN A 25 13.17 -18.92 24.09
N VAL A 26 13.15 -19.50 22.90
CA VAL A 26 13.04 -18.76 21.64
C VAL A 26 11.71 -19.09 20.98
N TYR A 27 10.86 -18.08 20.81
CA TYR A 27 9.63 -18.19 20.04
C TYR A 27 9.88 -17.66 18.62
N ARG A 28 9.42 -18.39 17.62
CA ARG A 28 9.48 -18.00 16.20
C ARG A 28 8.08 -17.80 15.66
N ILE A 29 7.80 -16.59 15.17
CA ILE A 29 6.54 -16.24 14.51
C ILE A 29 6.87 -15.94 13.05
N THR A 30 6.39 -16.77 12.13
CA THR A 30 6.51 -16.52 10.69
C THR A 30 5.13 -16.11 10.17
N PRO A 31 4.91 -14.82 9.88
CA PRO A 31 3.64 -14.38 9.30
C PRO A 31 3.49 -14.97 7.90
N LYS A 32 2.29 -15.45 7.61
CA LYS A 32 1.85 -15.78 6.25
C LYS A 32 0.80 -14.75 5.87
N ILE A 33 1.22 -13.75 5.11
CA ILE A 33 0.38 -12.68 4.61
C ILE A 33 -0.15 -13.15 3.25
N GLU A 34 -1.45 -13.00 3.01
CA GLU A 34 -2.03 -13.35 1.71
C GLU A 34 -1.60 -12.32 0.67
N ASP A 35 -1.10 -12.81 -0.47
CA ASP A 35 -0.69 -11.96 -1.58
C ASP A 35 -1.92 -11.29 -2.20
N SER A 36 -1.82 -9.99 -2.49
CA SER A 36 -2.89 -9.23 -3.15
C SER A 36 -2.32 -8.24 -4.15
N ASN A 37 -2.89 -8.24 -5.35
CA ASN A 37 -2.59 -7.26 -6.40
C ASN A 37 -3.52 -6.04 -6.35
N ARG A 38 -4.27 -5.87 -5.27
CA ARG A 38 -5.23 -4.77 -5.09
C ARG A 38 -4.57 -3.55 -4.45
N LEU A 39 -5.12 -2.37 -4.71
CA LEU A 39 -4.83 -1.17 -3.92
C LEU A 39 -5.69 -1.16 -2.66
N LYS A 40 -5.08 -0.83 -1.52
CA LYS A 40 -5.75 -0.53 -0.27
C LYS A 40 -6.34 0.87 -0.26
N SER A 41 -5.65 1.82 -0.88
CA SER A 41 -6.17 3.17 -1.10
C SER A 41 -5.68 3.74 -2.42
N LEU A 42 -6.53 4.60 -2.99
CA LEU A 42 -6.22 5.46 -4.11
C LEU A 42 -6.84 6.82 -3.80
N GLU A 43 -6.01 7.84 -3.75
CA GLU A 43 -6.43 9.20 -3.42
C GLU A 43 -5.86 10.16 -4.46
N LEU A 44 -6.66 11.15 -4.84
CA LEU A 44 -6.24 12.19 -5.75
C LEU A 44 -6.38 13.53 -5.04
N ASP A 45 -5.27 14.25 -4.90
CA ASP A 45 -5.26 15.53 -4.21
C ASP A 45 -6.29 16.48 -4.85
N GLU A 46 -6.98 17.22 -3.98
CA GLU A 46 -8.07 18.16 -4.32
C GLU A 46 -9.35 17.52 -4.88
N LEU A 47 -9.42 16.18 -5.00
CA LEU A 47 -10.55 15.45 -5.57
C LEU A 47 -11.00 14.28 -4.69
N THR A 48 -12.25 14.32 -4.25
CA THR A 48 -12.87 13.19 -3.56
C THR A 48 -13.59 12.29 -4.56
N PHE A 49 -13.28 11.00 -4.53
CA PHE A 49 -14.04 9.95 -5.19
C PHE A 49 -14.14 8.75 -4.26
N ASP A 50 -15.17 7.92 -4.46
CA ASP A 50 -15.38 6.71 -3.66
C ASP A 50 -14.49 5.59 -4.19
N PHE A 51 -13.37 5.34 -3.52
CA PHE A 51 -12.46 4.27 -3.89
C PHE A 51 -13.04 2.91 -3.52
N ASN A 52 -12.95 1.97 -4.46
CA ASN A 52 -13.39 0.59 -4.35
C ASN A 52 -12.31 -0.31 -4.98
N PRO A 53 -11.71 -1.23 -4.20
CA PRO A 53 -10.63 -2.08 -4.69
C PRO A 53 -11.03 -3.06 -5.80
N GLU A 54 -12.34 -3.26 -6.03
CA GLU A 54 -12.86 -4.11 -7.11
C GLU A 54 -13.15 -3.33 -8.41
N ILE A 55 -12.94 -2.02 -8.42
CA ILE A 55 -13.07 -1.17 -9.61
C ILE A 55 -11.66 -0.83 -10.13
N PHE A 56 -11.38 -1.21 -11.37
CA PHE A 56 -10.06 -0.99 -12.00
C PHE A 56 -9.99 0.27 -12.87
N ASN A 57 -11.14 0.84 -13.22
CA ASN A 57 -11.22 1.98 -14.12
C ASN A 57 -12.00 3.11 -13.47
N TYR A 58 -11.36 4.27 -13.34
CA TYR A 58 -11.96 5.47 -12.78
C TYR A 58 -11.91 6.60 -13.81
N ASP A 59 -13.07 7.17 -14.12
CA ASP A 59 -13.18 8.42 -14.87
C ASP A 59 -13.29 9.58 -13.87
N VAL A 60 -12.20 10.33 -13.68
CA VAL A 60 -12.17 11.48 -12.77
C VAL A 60 -12.14 12.78 -13.57
N GLN A 61 -13.06 13.70 -13.27
CA GLN A 61 -13.09 15.03 -13.88
C GLN A 61 -12.32 16.02 -13.02
N ILE A 62 -11.24 16.57 -13.59
CA ILE A 62 -10.42 17.59 -12.91
C ILE A 62 -11.03 18.99 -13.16
N PRO A 63 -11.36 19.77 -12.12
CA PRO A 63 -11.88 21.12 -12.25
C PRO A 63 -10.95 22.03 -13.04
N ASN A 64 -11.52 22.96 -13.81
CA ASN A 64 -10.75 23.86 -14.66
C ASN A 64 -9.77 24.78 -13.91
N ALA A 65 -9.94 24.95 -12.59
CA ALA A 65 -9.07 25.76 -11.73
C ALA A 65 -7.86 24.98 -11.17
N THR A 66 -7.86 23.65 -11.24
CA THR A 66 -6.77 22.81 -10.73
C THR A 66 -5.69 22.66 -11.80
N VAL A 67 -4.50 23.21 -11.52
CA VAL A 67 -3.35 23.22 -12.44
C VAL A 67 -2.62 21.86 -12.42
N SER A 68 -2.70 21.14 -11.31
CA SER A 68 -2.10 19.82 -11.09
C SER A 68 -2.73 19.12 -9.88
N SER A 69 -2.87 17.80 -9.95
CA SER A 69 -3.23 16.96 -8.79
C SER A 69 -2.15 15.88 -8.58
N ILE A 70 -1.91 15.52 -7.33
CA ILE A 70 -1.01 14.42 -6.93
C ILE A 70 -1.85 13.16 -6.76
N LEU A 71 -1.37 12.03 -7.29
CA LEU A 71 -1.98 10.73 -7.11
C LEU A 71 -1.25 9.94 -6.03
N GLN A 72 -1.92 9.72 -4.90
CA GLN A 72 -1.43 8.90 -3.79
C GLN A 72 -2.07 7.50 -3.87
N ARG A 73 -1.28 6.46 -3.57
CA ARG A 73 -1.76 5.07 -3.63
C ARG A 73 -1.01 4.19 -2.65
N ILE A 74 -1.72 3.25 -2.05
CA ILE A 74 -1.15 2.28 -1.11
C ILE A 74 -1.58 0.89 -1.58
N PRO A 75 -0.66 -0.02 -1.93
CA PRO A 75 -1.02 -1.42 -2.22
C PRO A 75 -1.49 -2.14 -0.95
N PHE A 76 -2.32 -3.17 -1.10
CA PHE A 76 -2.70 -4.03 0.03
C PHE A 76 -1.50 -4.78 0.58
N ASP A 77 -0.67 -5.31 -0.31
CA ASP A 77 0.59 -5.93 0.04
C ASP A 77 1.73 -4.91 -0.06
N HIS A 78 2.44 -4.71 1.04
CA HIS A 78 3.58 -3.79 1.10
C HIS A 78 4.77 -4.22 0.20
N GLU A 79 4.84 -5.49 -0.20
CA GLU A 79 5.86 -5.98 -1.15
C GLU A 79 5.42 -5.83 -2.62
N ALA A 80 4.17 -5.46 -2.88
CA ALA A 80 3.66 -5.30 -4.24
C ALA A 80 4.28 -4.10 -4.95
N THR A 81 4.67 -4.30 -6.21
CA THR A 81 5.22 -3.23 -7.06
C THR A 81 4.09 -2.49 -7.77
N VAL A 82 4.04 -1.17 -7.66
CA VAL A 82 3.03 -0.35 -8.36
C VAL A 82 3.66 0.52 -9.45
N ASN A 83 3.47 0.11 -10.70
CA ASN A 83 3.91 0.84 -11.88
C ASN A 83 2.83 1.80 -12.40
N ILE A 84 3.21 3.03 -12.75
CA ILE A 84 2.33 3.99 -13.43
C ILE A 84 2.78 4.07 -14.88
N THR A 85 1.87 3.82 -15.81
CA THR A 85 2.07 4.10 -17.23
C THR A 85 1.24 5.33 -17.62
N GLY A 86 1.85 6.29 -18.31
CA GLY A 86 1.24 7.59 -18.63
C GLY A 86 1.94 8.78 -17.95
N ASN A 87 1.55 10.01 -18.29
CA ASN A 87 2.15 11.20 -17.69
C ASN A 87 1.68 11.35 -16.24
N GLY A 88 2.59 11.21 -15.27
CA GLY A 88 2.34 11.39 -13.83
C GLY A 88 1.92 12.81 -13.40
N TYR A 89 1.73 13.72 -14.36
CA TYR A 89 1.05 15.00 -14.17
C TYR A 89 -0.28 14.96 -14.90
N LEU A 90 -1.37 14.93 -14.13
CA LEU A 90 -2.70 15.10 -14.70
C LEU A 90 -2.87 16.57 -15.10
N ARG A 91 -3.07 16.81 -16.40
CA ARG A 91 -3.27 18.12 -17.02
C ARG A 91 -4.73 18.24 -17.44
N LYS A 92 -5.26 19.46 -17.30
CA LYS A 92 -6.62 19.85 -17.69
C LYS A 92 -7.09 19.20 -19.00
N GLY A 93 -8.32 18.66 -18.98
CA GLY A 93 -9.04 18.23 -20.19
C GLY A 93 -8.57 16.91 -20.82
N LYS A 94 -7.88 16.06 -20.05
CA LYS A 94 -7.40 14.75 -20.50
C LYS A 94 -8.09 13.64 -19.72
N LYS A 95 -8.49 12.57 -20.41
CA LYS A 95 -8.90 11.30 -19.79
C LYS A 95 -7.66 10.46 -19.51
N TYR A 96 -7.63 9.80 -18.36
CA TYR A 96 -6.52 8.95 -17.93
C TYR A 96 -7.07 7.57 -17.61
N SER A 97 -6.38 6.54 -18.09
CA SER A 97 -6.72 5.14 -17.81
C SER A 97 -5.57 4.51 -17.04
N VAL A 98 -5.84 3.98 -15.86
CA VAL A 98 -4.86 3.23 -15.07
C VAL A 98 -5.07 1.75 -15.40
N ASN A 99 -4.10 1.13 -16.05
CA ASN A 99 -4.10 -0.32 -16.30
C ASN A 99 -3.14 -1.01 -15.33
N TYR A 100 -3.63 -2.05 -14.66
CA TYR A 100 -2.84 -2.92 -13.79
C TYR A 100 -2.48 -4.19 -14.57
N GLY A 101 -1.19 -4.54 -14.56
CA GLY A 101 -0.65 -5.80 -15.10
C GLY A 101 -0.16 -6.69 -13.97
#